data_AF-A0A5J4P8A4-F1
#
_entry.id   AF-A0A5J4P8A4-F1
#
_cell.length_a   1.000
_cell.length_b   1.000
_cell.length_c   1.000
_cell.angle_alpha   90.00
_cell.angle_beta   90.00
_cell.angle_gamma   90.00
#
_symmetry.space_group_name_H-M   'P 1'
#
loop_
_entity.id
_entity.type
_entity.pdbx_description
1 polymer ?
#
loop_
_entity_poly.entity_id
_entity_poly.type
_entity_poly.pdbx_seq_one_letter_code
_entity_poly.pdbx_strand_id
1 'polypeptide(L)'
;LLLIPGLAFHAYVKPRKVYRNRWLEKLSEIYNHQTARLLDKPQRVLLPLTVILLTGGGLSYTVGKDFLPPLDEGSIWIQVQLPPGISIEKSKEMGAELRNTLSAFDEVSYVMTQVGRDDEGAEAFSLSHVECAVGLKPYNTWKHGRKKTDLIEDMSQKLSSLPGYSVGFSQPIIDMVMDQVAGAHSDLALKIYGEDIAETRH
;
A
#
# COMPACT_ATOMS: atom_id res chain seq x y z
N LEU A 1 -27.02 -3.93 -28.60
CA LEU A 1 -28.32 -4.67 -28.56
C LEU A 1 -28.62 -5.49 -29.82
N LEU A 2 -28.04 -5.22 -31.00
CA LEU A 2 -28.30 -6.01 -32.23
C LEU A 2 -27.43 -7.27 -32.39
N LEU A 3 -26.23 -7.28 -31.81
CA LEU A 3 -25.24 -8.34 -32.04
C LEU A 3 -25.64 -9.69 -31.42
N ILE A 4 -26.04 -9.72 -30.14
CA ILE A 4 -26.44 -10.96 -29.47
C ILE A 4 -27.72 -11.56 -30.09
N PRO A 5 -28.82 -10.80 -30.31
CA PRO A 5 -30.00 -11.34 -31.00
C PRO A 5 -29.75 -11.72 -32.45
N GLY A 6 -28.92 -10.96 -33.19
CA GLY A 6 -28.58 -11.25 -34.58
C GLY A 6 -27.77 -12.54 -34.73
N LEU A 7 -26.77 -12.76 -33.87
CA LEU A 7 -26.00 -14.00 -33.83
C LEU A 7 -26.82 -15.17 -33.31
N ALA A 8 -27.68 -14.98 -32.30
CA ALA A 8 -28.59 -16.01 -31.82
C ALA A 8 -29.57 -16.43 -32.92
N PHE A 9 -30.19 -15.48 -33.62
CA PHE A 9 -31.06 -15.75 -34.75
C PHE A 9 -30.34 -16.57 -35.81
N HIS A 10 -29.14 -16.13 -36.24
CA HIS A 10 -28.32 -16.87 -37.21
C HIS A 10 -27.94 -18.28 -36.74
N ALA A 11 -27.62 -18.45 -35.45
CA ALA A 11 -27.25 -19.75 -34.87
C ALA A 11 -28.44 -20.72 -34.72
N TYR A 12 -29.66 -20.19 -34.53
CA TYR A 12 -30.90 -20.97 -34.33
C TYR A 12 -31.78 -21.09 -35.59
N VAL A 13 -31.33 -20.61 -36.77
CA VAL A 13 -32.08 -20.73 -38.06
C VAL A 13 -32.44 -22.18 -38.41
N LYS A 14 -31.64 -23.17 -38.00
CA LYS A 14 -31.91 -24.60 -38.23
C LYS A 14 -32.45 -25.27 -36.96
N PRO A 15 -33.48 -26.13 -37.04
CA PRO A 15 -34.04 -26.79 -35.87
C PRO A 15 -32.98 -27.68 -35.21
N ARG A 16 -32.53 -27.28 -34.02
CA ARG A 16 -31.64 -28.06 -33.16
C ARG A 16 -32.46 -28.73 -32.07
N LYS A 17 -32.10 -29.96 -31.68
CA LYS A 17 -32.71 -30.62 -30.51
C LYS A 17 -32.47 -29.74 -29.28
N VAL A 18 -33.54 -29.46 -28.53
CA VAL A 18 -33.44 -28.74 -27.26
C VAL A 18 -32.53 -29.53 -26.33
N TYR A 19 -31.37 -28.96 -26.01
CA TYR A 19 -30.41 -29.58 -25.11
C TYR A 19 -30.95 -29.51 -23.68
N ARG A 20 -31.41 -30.65 -23.17
CA ARG A 20 -31.88 -30.77 -21.78
C ARG A 20 -30.68 -31.04 -20.87
N ASN A 21 -30.24 -30.01 -20.16
CA ASN A 21 -29.22 -30.16 -19.13
C ASN A 21 -29.87 -30.68 -17.84
N ARG A 22 -29.70 -31.96 -17.55
CA ARG A 22 -30.26 -32.61 -16.35
C ARG A 22 -29.82 -31.96 -15.04
N TRP A 23 -28.63 -31.35 -14.99
CA TRP A 23 -28.16 -30.60 -13.82
C TRP A 23 -28.88 -29.29 -13.65
N LEU A 24 -29.14 -28.57 -14.74
CA LEU A 24 -29.88 -27.32 -14.71
C LEU A 24 -31.33 -27.56 -14.30
N GLU A 25 -31.97 -28.61 -14.84
CA GLU A 25 -33.33 -29.01 -14.46
C GLU A 25 -33.39 -29.34 -12.97
N LYS A 26 -32.46 -30.15 -12.46
CA LYS A 26 -32.38 -30.49 -11.03
C LYS A 26 -32.13 -29.28 -10.14
N LEU A 27 -31.26 -28.36 -10.54
CA LEU A 27 -31.03 -27.10 -9.80
C LEU A 27 -32.28 -26.22 -9.79
N SER A 28 -33.01 -26.15 -10.90
CA SER A 28 -34.26 -25.40 -11.02
C SER A 28 -35.36 -25.99 -10.13
N GLU A 29 -35.50 -27.32 -10.11
CA GLU A 29 -36.43 -28.01 -9.21
C GLU A 29 -36.11 -27.76 -7.74
N ILE A 30 -34.83 -27.85 -7.36
CA ILE A 30 -34.37 -27.56 -5.99
C ILE A 30 -34.67 -26.11 -5.63
N TYR A 31 -34.34 -25.16 -6.51
CA TYR A 31 -34.59 -23.74 -6.31
C TYR A 31 -36.08 -23.44 -6.12
N ASN A 32 -36.93 -23.97 -7.00
CA ASN A 32 -38.38 -23.78 -6.92
C ASN A 32 -38.96 -24.38 -5.64
N HIS A 33 -38.51 -25.58 -5.25
CA HIS A 33 -38.96 -26.24 -4.04
C HIS A 33 -38.55 -25.50 -2.76
N GLN A 34 -37.31 -24.99 -2.72
CA GLN A 34 -36.84 -24.15 -1.62
C GLN A 34 -37.62 -22.84 -1.55
N THR A 35 -37.84 -22.19 -2.70
CA THR A 35 -38.57 -20.92 -2.78
C THR A 35 -40.00 -21.06 -2.29
N ALA A 36 -40.73 -22.09 -2.73
CA ALA A 36 -42.08 -22.39 -2.27
C ALA A 36 -42.14 -22.59 -0.74
N ARG A 37 -41.18 -23.35 -0.17
CA ARG A 37 -41.08 -23.56 1.29
C ARG A 37 -40.79 -22.28 2.08
N LEU A 38 -40.06 -21.32 1.50
CA LEU A 38 -39.75 -20.04 2.12
C LEU A 38 -40.96 -19.09 2.08
N LEU A 39 -41.74 -19.11 1.00
CA LEU A 39 -42.99 -18.35 0.84
C LEU A 39 -44.06 -18.77 1.85
N ASP A 40 -44.17 -20.07 2.17
CA ASP A 40 -45.16 -20.57 3.12
C ASP A 40 -44.91 -20.10 4.57
N LYS A 41 -43.65 -19.81 4.94
CA LYS A 41 -43.26 -19.43 6.31
C LYS A 41 -42.14 -18.37 6.30
N PRO A 42 -42.44 -17.12 5.93
CA PRO A 42 -41.43 -16.07 5.76
C PRO A 42 -40.66 -15.76 7.05
N GLN A 43 -41.28 -15.95 8.22
CA GLN A 43 -40.64 -15.74 9.52
C GLN A 43 -39.42 -16.63 9.76
N ARG A 44 -39.33 -17.81 9.10
CA ARG A 44 -38.15 -18.69 9.20
C ARG A 44 -36.91 -18.12 8.54
N VAL A 45 -37.07 -17.13 7.66
CA VAL A 45 -35.98 -16.47 6.93
C VAL A 45 -35.46 -15.24 7.68
N LEU A 46 -36.29 -14.63 8.52
CA LEU A 46 -35.91 -13.43 9.27
C LEU A 46 -34.74 -13.69 10.22
N LEU A 47 -34.77 -14.79 10.99
CA LEU A 47 -33.68 -15.12 11.91
C LEU A 47 -32.31 -15.23 11.22
N PRO A 48 -32.11 -16.07 10.19
CA PRO A 48 -30.82 -16.16 9.52
C PRO A 48 -30.44 -14.84 8.82
N LEU A 49 -31.39 -14.08 8.28
CA LEU A 49 -31.10 -12.76 7.71
C LEU A 49 -30.60 -11.78 8.77
N THR A 50 -31.25 -11.73 9.94
CA THR A 50 -30.80 -10.88 11.06
C THR A 50 -29.41 -11.31 11.54
N VAL A 51 -29.14 -12.61 11.64
CA VAL A 51 -27.81 -13.12 12.01
C VAL A 51 -26.76 -12.71 10.97
N ILE A 52 -27.04 -12.86 9.67
CA ILE A 52 -26.14 -12.44 8.58
C ILE A 52 -25.89 -10.94 8.65
N LEU A 53 -26.95 -10.13 8.87
CA LEU A 53 -26.84 -8.68 8.96
C LEU A 53 -26.00 -8.26 10.16
N LEU A 54 -26.24 -8.83 11.34
CA LEU A 54 -25.48 -8.52 12.55
C LEU A 54 -24.03 -8.97 12.42
N THR A 55 -23.78 -10.15 11.84
CA THR A 55 -22.42 -10.66 11.61
C THR A 55 -21.68 -9.81 10.59
N GLY A 56 -22.32 -9.46 9.48
CA GLY A 56 -21.75 -8.58 8.46
C GLY A 56 -21.46 -7.18 9.00
N GLY A 57 -22.37 -6.62 9.80
CA GLY A 57 -22.17 -5.35 10.49
C GLY A 57 -21.02 -5.41 11.49
N GLY A 58 -20.95 -6.48 12.30
CA GLY A 58 -19.86 -6.70 13.24
C GLY A 58 -18.50 -6.82 12.55
N LEU A 59 -18.39 -7.64 11.50
CA LEU A 59 -17.17 -7.76 10.70
C LEU A 59 -16.77 -6.42 10.07
N SER A 60 -17.73 -5.71 9.47
CA SER A 60 -17.49 -4.40 8.86
C SER A 60 -17.00 -3.36 9.87
N TYR A 61 -17.41 -3.44 11.14
CA TYR A 61 -16.92 -2.56 12.19
C TYR A 61 -15.48 -2.87 12.60
N THR A 62 -15.08 -4.15 12.54
CA THR A 62 -13.72 -4.58 12.92
C THR A 62 -12.65 -4.41 11.83
N VAL A 63 -13.06 -4.17 10.58
CA VAL A 63 -12.11 -3.97 9.47
C VAL A 63 -11.42 -2.62 9.61
N GLY A 64 -10.08 -2.63 9.55
CA GLY A 64 -9.25 -1.43 9.55
C GLY A 64 -9.60 -0.52 8.36
N LYS A 65 -9.47 0.79 8.58
CA LYS A 65 -9.76 1.81 7.56
C LYS A 65 -8.44 2.50 7.21
N ASP A 66 -8.03 2.34 5.96
CA ASP A 66 -6.92 3.09 5.37
C ASP A 66 -7.45 4.05 4.30
N PHE A 67 -6.68 5.10 4.02
CA PHE A 67 -7.03 6.08 2.99
C PHE A 67 -7.00 5.45 1.58
N LEU A 68 -5.90 4.76 1.27
CA LEU A 68 -5.67 4.04 0.01
C LEU A 68 -4.89 2.75 0.29
N PRO A 69 -5.05 1.70 -0.54
CA PRO A 69 -4.17 0.53 -0.45
C PRO A 69 -2.72 0.96 -0.76
N PRO A 70 -1.72 0.48 -0.01
CA PRO A 70 -0.33 0.80 -0.28
C PRO A 70 0.05 0.26 -1.66
N LEU A 71 0.53 1.16 -2.52
CA LEU A 71 1.04 0.82 -3.85
C LEU A 71 2.51 0.45 -3.71
N ASP A 72 2.93 -0.68 -4.28
CA ASP A 72 4.35 -1.04 -4.32
C ASP A 72 5.00 -0.51 -5.60
N GLU A 73 5.95 0.40 -5.44
CA GLU A 73 6.69 1.08 -6.49
C GLU A 73 7.98 0.35 -6.90
N GLY A 74 8.33 -0.76 -6.23
CA GLY A 74 9.57 -1.50 -6.52
C GLY A 74 10.86 -0.77 -6.08
N SER A 75 10.72 0.28 -5.27
CA SER A 75 11.83 1.03 -4.67
C SER A 75 11.48 1.43 -3.24
N ILE A 76 12.47 1.92 -2.51
CA ILE A 76 12.31 2.49 -1.16
C ILE A 76 12.90 3.90 -1.20
N TRP A 77 12.15 4.86 -0.69
CA TRP A 77 12.64 6.21 -0.42
C TRP A 77 12.92 6.34 1.07
N ILE A 78 14.09 6.84 1.44
CA ILE A 78 14.50 6.96 2.83
C ILE A 78 14.81 8.41 3.13
N GLN A 79 14.03 8.98 4.04
CA GLN A 79 14.19 10.33 4.56
C GLN A 79 15.07 10.28 5.81
N VAL A 80 16.22 10.95 5.80
CA VAL A 80 17.21 10.89 6.89
C VAL A 80 17.51 12.28 7.45
N GLN A 81 17.36 12.41 8.76
CA GLN A 81 17.70 13.60 9.51
C GLN A 81 18.96 13.34 10.35
N LEU A 82 19.99 14.15 10.09
CA LEU A 82 21.28 14.19 10.77
C LEU A 82 21.29 15.28 11.87
N PRO A 83 22.35 15.36 12.71
CA PRO A 83 22.44 16.39 13.73
C PRO A 83 22.43 17.80 13.12
N PRO A 84 21.72 18.77 13.74
CA PRO A 84 21.66 20.13 13.24
C PRO A 84 23.02 20.82 13.32
N GLY A 85 23.32 21.71 12.37
CA GLY A 85 24.58 22.47 12.34
C GLY A 85 25.81 21.67 11.85
N ILE A 86 25.60 20.50 11.26
CA ILE A 86 26.64 19.67 10.67
C ILE A 86 27.25 20.33 9.42
N SER A 87 28.56 20.14 9.18
CA SER A 87 29.22 20.61 7.97
C SER A 87 28.86 19.75 6.76
N ILE A 88 28.92 20.32 5.56
CA ILE A 88 28.63 19.58 4.32
C ILE A 88 29.55 18.38 4.13
N GLU A 89 30.83 18.49 4.53
CA GLU A 89 31.80 17.40 4.46
C GLU A 89 31.37 16.25 5.37
N LYS A 90 30.93 16.56 6.59
CA LYS A 90 30.51 15.54 7.53
C LYS A 90 29.17 14.92 7.13
N SER A 91 28.22 15.70 6.64
CA SER A 91 26.97 15.16 6.08
C SER A 91 27.22 14.25 4.88
N LYS A 92 28.17 14.59 4.02
CA LYS A 92 28.57 13.75 2.88
C LYS A 92 29.21 12.44 3.34
N GLU A 93 30.05 12.48 4.37
CA GLU A 93 30.63 11.28 4.98
C GLU A 93 29.54 10.37 5.55
N MET A 94 28.59 10.93 6.31
CA MET A 94 27.46 10.20 6.87
C MET A 94 26.53 9.65 5.78
N GLY A 95 26.24 10.42 4.73
CA GLY A 95 25.51 9.95 3.57
C GLY A 95 26.21 8.79 2.85
N ALA A 96 27.55 8.81 2.77
CA ALA A 96 28.31 7.71 2.20
C ALA A 96 28.28 6.45 3.09
N GLU A 97 28.35 6.59 4.41
CA GLU A 97 28.18 5.50 5.38
C GLU A 97 26.79 4.86 5.26
N LEU A 98 25.74 5.69 5.20
CA LEU A 98 24.37 5.26 4.96
C LEU A 98 24.25 4.45 3.66
N ARG A 99 24.79 4.99 2.55
CA ARG A 99 24.78 4.33 1.24
C ARG A 99 25.45 2.96 1.29
N ASN A 100 26.64 2.88 1.88
CA ASN A 100 27.39 1.64 1.99
C ASN A 100 26.66 0.59 2.85
N THR A 101 26.04 1.04 3.94
CA THR A 101 25.25 0.17 4.83
C THR A 101 24.04 -0.42 4.11
N LEU A 102 23.30 0.39 3.37
CA LEU A 102 22.14 -0.04 2.61
C LEU A 102 22.51 -0.90 1.40
N SER A 103 23.65 -0.64 0.78
CA SER A 103 24.13 -1.42 -0.38
C SER A 103 24.59 -2.83 -0.01
N ALA A 104 24.79 -3.11 1.29
CA ALA A 104 25.19 -4.42 1.78
C ALA A 104 24.05 -5.45 1.77
N PHE A 105 22.80 -5.03 1.58
CA PHE A 105 21.65 -5.93 1.49
C PHE A 105 21.55 -6.59 0.12
N ASP A 106 21.41 -7.91 0.08
CA ASP A 106 21.36 -8.71 -1.15
C ASP A 106 20.20 -8.31 -2.08
N GLU A 107 19.11 -7.80 -1.54
CA GLU A 107 17.90 -7.38 -2.25
C GLU A 107 18.05 -6.04 -2.98
N VAL A 108 19.05 -5.25 -2.61
CA VAL A 108 19.27 -3.90 -3.13
C VAL A 108 20.03 -3.96 -4.45
N SER A 109 19.53 -3.23 -5.45
CA SER A 109 20.17 -3.08 -6.76
C SER A 109 21.07 -1.86 -6.83
N TYR A 110 20.63 -0.74 -6.28
CA TYR A 110 21.42 0.50 -6.23
C TYR A 110 20.96 1.35 -5.05
N VAL A 111 21.86 2.23 -4.59
CA VAL A 111 21.57 3.23 -3.57
C VAL A 111 22.13 4.58 -4.01
N MET A 112 21.28 5.59 -4.06
CA MET A 112 21.65 6.98 -4.34
C MET A 112 21.33 7.83 -3.12
N THR A 113 22.23 8.72 -2.75
CA THR A 113 22.09 9.61 -1.59
C THR A 113 22.22 11.05 -2.03
N GLN A 114 21.27 11.89 -1.63
CA GLN A 114 21.21 13.32 -1.90
C GLN A 114 21.33 14.05 -0.57
N VAL A 115 22.35 14.89 -0.42
CA VAL A 115 22.62 15.61 0.83
C VAL A 115 22.24 17.07 0.64
N GLY A 116 21.37 17.59 1.50
CA GLY A 116 20.84 18.93 1.36
C GLY A 116 19.85 19.02 0.21
N ARG A 117 20.02 20.05 -0.63
CA ARG A 117 19.11 20.38 -1.72
C ARG A 117 19.85 20.45 -3.05
N ASP A 118 19.08 20.47 -4.12
CA ASP A 118 19.55 20.70 -5.47
C ASP A 118 19.92 22.18 -5.73
N ASP A 119 20.66 22.40 -6.83
CA ASP A 119 21.09 23.74 -7.25
C ASP A 119 19.92 24.59 -7.77
N GLU A 120 18.89 23.96 -8.33
CA GLU A 120 17.68 24.66 -8.81
C GLU A 120 16.81 25.15 -7.64
N GLY A 121 16.97 24.55 -6.45
CA GLY A 121 16.31 24.99 -5.23
C GLY A 121 14.81 24.67 -5.21
N ALA A 122 14.42 23.57 -5.85
CA ALA A 122 13.04 23.08 -5.79
C ALA A 122 12.65 22.71 -4.35
N GLU A 123 13.62 22.20 -3.59
CA GLU A 123 13.44 21.73 -2.21
C GLU A 123 14.25 22.60 -1.22
N ALA A 124 13.66 22.88 -0.06
CA ALA A 124 14.24 23.74 0.97
C ALA A 124 15.01 22.94 2.06
N PHE A 125 15.70 21.88 1.66
CA PHE A 125 16.40 21.01 2.61
C PHE A 125 17.71 21.60 3.13
N SER A 126 17.97 21.35 4.42
CA SER A 126 19.21 21.75 5.10
C SER A 126 20.33 20.74 4.86
N LEU A 127 21.59 21.11 5.13
CA LEU A 127 22.73 20.17 5.08
C LEU A 127 22.61 18.99 6.07
N SER A 128 21.72 19.11 7.06
CA SER A 128 21.42 18.04 8.01
C SER A 128 20.34 17.07 7.51
N HIS A 129 19.80 17.30 6.31
CA HIS A 129 18.80 16.45 5.69
C HIS A 129 19.43 15.65 4.54
N VAL A 130 19.13 14.36 4.47
CA VAL A 130 19.62 13.45 3.44
C VAL A 130 18.48 12.60 2.94
N GLU A 131 18.27 12.61 1.64
CA GLU A 131 17.34 11.70 0.99
C GLU A 131 18.11 10.55 0.35
N CYS A 132 17.54 9.34 0.41
CA CYS A 132 18.19 8.15 -0.10
C CYS A 132 17.22 7.30 -0.92
N ALA A 133 17.50 7.22 -2.23
CA ALA A 133 16.78 6.38 -3.17
C ALA A 133 17.41 4.97 -3.18
N VAL A 134 16.63 3.96 -2.83
CA VAL A 134 17.05 2.56 -2.83
C VAL A 134 16.26 1.79 -3.89
N GLY A 135 16.93 1.42 -4.97
CA GLY A 135 16.36 0.56 -6.01
C GLY A 135 16.44 -0.91 -5.61
N LEU A 136 15.34 -1.64 -5.78
CA LEU A 136 15.26 -3.06 -5.43
C LEU A 136 15.49 -3.96 -6.65
N LYS A 137 16.09 -5.12 -6.42
CA LYS A 137 16.12 -6.20 -7.42
C LYS A 137 14.71 -6.78 -7.61
N PRO A 138 14.40 -7.37 -8.77
CA PRO A 138 13.11 -8.03 -8.98
C PRO A 138 12.79 -9.03 -7.87
N TYR A 139 11.60 -8.95 -7.28
CA TYR A 139 11.22 -9.73 -6.08
C TYR A 139 11.36 -11.25 -6.26
N ASN A 140 11.21 -11.77 -7.48
CA ASN A 140 11.38 -13.18 -7.79
C ASN A 140 12.84 -13.68 -7.66
N THR A 141 13.82 -12.78 -7.54
CA THR A 141 15.23 -13.12 -7.33
C THR A 141 15.61 -13.18 -5.85
N TRP A 142 14.71 -12.81 -4.95
CA TRP A 142 14.98 -12.73 -3.52
C TRP A 142 15.02 -14.12 -2.91
N LYS A 143 15.97 -14.35 -2.01
CA LYS A 143 16.15 -15.64 -1.35
C LYS A 143 15.01 -15.88 -0.36
N HIS A 144 14.64 -17.15 -0.18
CA HIS A 144 13.72 -17.61 0.87
C HIS A 144 12.31 -16.99 0.87
N GLY A 145 11.87 -16.40 -0.25
CA GLY A 145 10.54 -15.78 -0.33
C GLY A 145 10.40 -14.53 0.54
N ARG A 146 11.52 -13.87 0.87
CA ARG A 146 11.57 -12.64 1.65
C ARG A 146 10.69 -11.55 1.03
N LYS A 147 10.01 -10.77 1.88
CA LYS A 147 9.15 -9.66 1.45
C LYS A 147 9.84 -8.32 1.65
N LYS A 148 9.37 -7.30 0.93
CA LYS A 148 9.81 -5.90 1.08
C LYS A 148 9.72 -5.41 2.53
N THR A 149 8.64 -5.77 3.23
CA THR A 149 8.44 -5.42 4.64
C THR A 149 9.54 -5.94 5.54
N ASP A 150 10.00 -7.18 5.29
CA ASP A 150 11.07 -7.81 6.07
C ASP A 150 12.41 -7.08 5.83
N LEU A 151 12.66 -6.69 4.58
CA LEU A 151 13.83 -5.89 4.22
C LEU A 151 13.80 -4.51 4.90
N ILE A 152 12.65 -3.83 4.92
CA ILE A 152 12.49 -2.52 5.58
C ILE A 152 12.73 -2.65 7.08
N GLU A 153 12.22 -3.70 7.74
CA GLU A 153 12.45 -3.93 9.16
C GLU A 153 13.94 -4.16 9.46
N ASP A 154 14.61 -5.01 8.68
CA ASP A 154 16.04 -5.28 8.86
C ASP A 154 16.91 -4.03 8.59
N MET A 155 16.53 -3.22 7.59
CA MET A 155 17.15 -1.91 7.33
C MET A 155 16.92 -0.97 8.53
N SER A 156 15.69 -0.85 9.03
CA SER A 156 15.34 -0.01 10.17
C SER A 156 16.16 -0.38 11.42
N GLN A 157 16.25 -1.68 11.73
CA GLN A 157 17.04 -2.17 12.85
C GLN A 157 18.53 -1.86 12.66
N LYS A 158 19.06 -2.06 11.45
CA LYS A 158 20.47 -1.77 11.14
C LYS A 158 20.78 -0.28 11.26
N LEU A 159 19.93 0.59 10.73
CA LEU A 159 20.12 2.04 10.76
C LEU A 159 19.93 2.61 12.17
N SER A 160 19.04 2.02 12.99
CA SER A 160 18.88 2.40 14.40
C SER A 160 20.14 2.20 15.24
N SER A 161 21.08 1.37 14.79
CA SER A 161 22.38 1.20 15.45
C SER A 161 23.39 2.30 15.10
N LEU A 162 23.12 3.13 14.08
CA LEU A 162 24.00 4.21 13.66
C LEU A 162 23.72 5.47 14.50
N PRO A 163 24.74 6.04 15.15
CA PRO A 163 24.54 7.22 15.98
C PRO A 163 24.28 8.47 15.14
N GLY A 164 23.26 9.25 15.51
CA GLY A 164 22.96 10.53 14.87
C GLY A 164 22.13 10.45 13.59
N TYR A 165 21.59 9.28 13.25
CA TYR A 165 20.64 9.11 12.15
C TYR A 165 19.23 8.96 12.69
N SER A 166 18.31 9.81 12.23
CA SER A 166 16.87 9.61 12.38
C SER A 166 16.29 9.32 11.00
N VAL A 167 15.62 8.17 10.84
CA VAL A 167 15.29 7.63 9.53
C VAL A 167 13.79 7.37 9.40
N GLY A 168 13.20 7.81 8.29
CA GLY A 168 11.84 7.48 7.84
C GLY A 168 11.87 6.73 6.51
N PHE A 169 10.95 5.77 6.35
CA PHE A 169 10.82 4.96 5.14
C PHE A 169 9.53 5.30 4.40
N SER A 170 9.62 5.44 3.08
CA SER A 170 8.54 5.77 2.17
C SER A 170 8.82 5.19 0.78
N GLN A 171 8.11 5.64 -0.24
CA GLN A 171 8.38 5.35 -1.65
C GLN A 171 8.31 6.65 -2.46
N PRO A 172 9.07 6.78 -3.56
CA PRO A 172 9.24 8.08 -4.23
C PRO A 172 7.95 8.79 -4.62
N ILE A 173 6.96 8.07 -5.18
CA ILE A 173 5.73 8.69 -5.67
C ILE A 173 4.82 9.04 -4.49
N ILE A 174 4.61 8.12 -3.54
CA ILE A 174 3.76 8.41 -2.37
C ILE A 174 4.37 9.51 -1.50
N ASP A 175 5.69 9.56 -1.33
CA ASP A 175 6.41 10.59 -0.57
C ASP A 175 6.15 11.98 -1.15
N MET A 176 6.32 12.12 -2.47
CA MET A 176 6.07 13.36 -3.18
C MET A 176 4.59 13.77 -3.11
N VAL A 177 3.65 12.82 -3.18
CA VAL A 177 2.23 13.12 -3.01
C VAL A 177 1.91 13.60 -1.59
N MET A 178 2.50 12.97 -0.56
CA MET A 178 2.29 13.37 0.83
C MET A 178 2.89 14.74 1.14
N ASP A 179 4.06 15.05 0.59
CA ASP A 179 4.65 16.38 0.68
C ASP A 179 3.74 17.44 0.03
N GLN A 180 3.24 17.19 -1.19
CA GLN A 180 2.37 18.15 -1.88
C GLN A 180 1.00 18.35 -1.19
N VAL A 181 0.45 17.31 -0.58
CA VAL A 181 -0.89 17.38 0.06
C VAL A 181 -0.81 17.90 1.49
N ALA A 182 0.15 17.40 2.28
CA ALA A 182 0.23 17.65 3.72
C ALA A 182 1.41 18.55 4.11
N GLY A 183 2.41 18.73 3.25
CA GLY A 183 3.69 19.38 3.57
C GLY A 183 4.52 18.55 4.56
N ALA A 184 4.40 17.22 4.51
CA ALA A 184 5.11 16.30 5.38
C ALA A 184 5.44 14.99 4.64
N HIS A 185 6.65 14.47 4.86
CA HIS A 185 7.14 13.20 4.29
C HIS A 185 6.76 11.99 5.16
N SER A 186 5.50 11.94 5.60
CA SER A 186 4.99 10.90 6.51
C SER A 186 3.49 10.72 6.36
N ASP A 187 3.00 9.49 6.53
CA ASP A 187 1.56 9.17 6.47
C ASP A 187 0.71 9.94 7.50
N LEU A 188 1.30 10.30 8.65
CA LEU A 188 0.64 11.07 9.70
C LEU A 188 1.57 12.15 10.23
N ALA A 189 1.09 13.40 10.22
CA ALA A 189 1.80 14.54 10.77
C ALA A 189 0.96 15.23 11.86
N LEU A 190 1.60 15.55 12.99
CA LEU A 190 1.03 16.40 14.02
C LEU A 190 1.55 17.83 13.84
N LYS A 191 0.66 18.77 13.55
CA LYS A 191 1.01 20.20 13.40
C LYS A 191 0.69 20.96 14.68
N ILE A 192 1.73 21.42 15.37
CA ILE A 192 1.63 22.24 16.58
C ILE A 192 1.80 23.70 16.16
N TYR A 193 0.82 24.54 16.50
CA TYR A 193 0.81 25.97 16.17
C TYR A 193 0.97 26.79 17.44
N GLY A 194 1.75 27.86 17.37
CA GLY A 194 1.97 28.81 18.46
C GLY A 194 2.78 30.01 17.97
N GLU A 195 2.79 31.07 18.77
CA GLU A 195 3.56 32.28 18.46
C GLU A 195 5.02 32.18 18.95
N ASP A 196 5.28 31.34 19.96
CA ASP A 196 6.62 31.09 20.50
C ASP A 196 7.19 29.74 20.01
N ILE A 197 8.35 29.81 19.35
CA ILE A 197 9.08 28.64 18.86
C ILE A 197 9.61 27.79 20.02
N ALA A 198 9.98 28.40 21.15
CA ALA A 198 10.44 27.67 22.31
C ALA A 198 9.31 26.85 22.94
N GLU A 199 8.12 27.45 23.09
CA GLU A 199 6.92 26.77 23.60
C GLU A 199 6.51 25.60 22.70
N THR A 200 6.41 25.83 21.38
CA THR A 200 5.99 24.79 20.42
C THR A 200 6.98 23.64 20.24
N ARG A 201 8.24 23.84 20.65
CA ARG A 201 9.29 22.82 20.64
C ARG A 201 9.26 21.91 21.88
N HIS A 202 8.72 22.41 23.00
CA HIS A 202 8.68 21.72 24.29
C HIS A 202 7.50 20.76 24.40
#